data_AF-A0A5J4NDV0-F1
#
_entry.id   AF-A0A5J4NDV0-F1
#
_cell.length_a   1.000
_cell.length_b   1.000
_cell.length_c   1.000
_cell.angle_alpha   90.00
_cell.angle_beta   90.00
_cell.angle_gamma   90.00
#
_symmetry.space_group_name_H-M   'P 1'
#
loop_
_entity.id
_entity.type
_entity.pdbx_description
1 polymer ?
#
loop_
_entity_poly.entity_id
_entity_poly.type
_entity_poly.pdbx_seq_one_letter_code
_entity_poly.pdbx_strand_id
1 'polypeptide(L)'
;MDRVVDKVDVKVNSIRRATFGSGQYGVVYEALWKPYNLLVAVKTLKEDVTVRDEFLEEARLMKSLRHPNLVELLGECVTYSLLSHVLAIS
;
A
#
# COMPACT_ATOMS: atom_id res chain seq x y z
N MET A 1 14.80 3.52 14.60
CA MET A 1 14.80 3.92 13.18
C MET A 1 13.37 3.83 12.70
N ASP A 2 12.60 4.89 12.96
CA ASP A 2 11.24 5.01 12.46
C ASP A 2 11.28 5.14 10.95
N ARG A 3 11.11 4.03 10.23
CA ARG A 3 10.85 4.06 8.79
C ARG A 3 9.44 4.58 8.56
N VAL A 4 9.21 5.85 8.87
CA VAL A 4 8.07 6.57 8.29
C VAL A 4 8.49 6.88 6.87
N VAL A 5 8.11 5.98 5.98
CA VAL A 5 8.40 6.14 4.56
C VAL A 5 7.48 7.21 4.02
N ASP A 6 8.05 8.25 3.39
CA ASP A 6 7.25 9.31 2.82
C ASP A 6 6.33 8.77 1.72
N LYS A 7 5.06 9.20 1.78
CA LYS A 7 4.00 8.83 0.83
C LYS A 7 4.38 9.06 -0.63
N VAL A 8 5.25 10.04 -0.87
CA VAL A 8 5.78 10.43 -2.19
C VAL A 8 6.85 9.46 -2.66
N ASP A 9 7.75 9.02 -1.78
CA ASP A 9 8.86 8.11 -2.13
C ASP A 9 8.32 6.79 -2.66
N VAL A 10 7.35 6.22 -1.94
CA VAL A 10 6.76 4.94 -2.31
C VAL A 10 6.11 4.99 -3.70
N LYS A 11 5.41 6.08 -4.02
CA LYS A 11 4.73 6.21 -5.31
C LYS A 11 5.70 6.46 -6.47
N VAL A 12 6.74 7.26 -6.26
CA VAL A 12 7.72 7.61 -7.29
C VAL A 12 8.68 6.45 -7.55
N ASN A 13 9.03 5.69 -6.52
CA ASN A 13 10.08 4.69 -6.59
C ASN A 13 9.59 3.23 -6.65
N SER A 14 8.28 3.00 -6.72
CA SER A 14 7.71 1.67 -6.99
C SER A 14 7.44 1.45 -8.47
N ILE A 15 7.96 0.34 -9.03
CA ILE A 15 7.59 -0.12 -10.37
C ILE A 15 6.56 -1.23 -10.23
N ARG A 16 5.35 -1.02 -10.79
CA ARG A 16 4.35 -2.09 -10.94
C ARG A 16 4.86 -3.17 -11.88
N ARG A 17 4.87 -4.42 -11.42
CA ARG A 17 5.33 -5.59 -12.19
C ARG A 17 4.16 -6.37 -12.77
N ALA A 18 3.20 -6.74 -11.92
CA ALA A 18 2.06 -7.56 -12.29
C ALA A 18 0.86 -7.27 -11.39
N THR A 19 -0.33 -7.59 -11.88
CA THR A 19 -1.53 -7.63 -11.02
C THR A 19 -1.47 -8.92 -10.21
N PHE A 20 -1.47 -8.80 -8.88
CA PHE A 20 -1.43 -9.94 -7.97
C PHE A 20 -2.85 -10.42 -7.62
N GLY A 21 -3.81 -9.50 -7.59
CA GLY A 21 -5.21 -9.85 -7.36
C GLY A 21 -6.15 -8.65 -7.45
N SER A 22 -7.45 -8.92 -7.48
CA SER A 22 -8.49 -7.91 -7.35
C SER A 22 -9.51 -8.36 -6.30
N GLY A 23 -10.10 -7.40 -5.60
CA GLY A 23 -11.11 -7.66 -4.57
C GLY A 23 -12.06 -6.47 -4.41
N GLN A 24 -12.90 -6.55 -3.38
CA GLN A 24 -13.94 -5.55 -3.06
C GLN A 24 -13.40 -4.12 -2.96
N TYR A 25 -12.16 -3.98 -2.47
CA TYR A 25 -11.51 -2.68 -2.23
C TYR A 25 -10.63 -2.19 -3.39
N GLY A 26 -10.59 -2.92 -4.51
CA GLY A 26 -9.81 -2.56 -5.69
C GLY A 26 -8.76 -3.61 -6.08
N VAL A 27 -7.63 -3.14 -6.63
CA VAL A 27 -6.62 -4.00 -7.26
C VAL A 27 -5.33 -4.00 -6.46
N VAL A 28 -4.74 -5.18 -6.28
CA VAL A 28 -3.42 -5.37 -5.69
C VAL A 28 -2.41 -5.64 -6.80
N TYR A 29 -1.35 -4.85 -6.81
CA TYR A 29 -0.23 -5.02 -7.73
C TYR A 29 1.00 -5.49 -6.96
N GLU A 30 1.75 -6.41 -7.54
CA GLU A 30 3.13 -6.63 -7.14
C GLU A 30 3.97 -5.48 -7.71
N ALA A 31 4.82 -4.88 -6.87
CA ALA A 31 5.74 -3.83 -7.28
C ALA A 31 7.13 -4.01 -6.67
N LEU A 32 8.15 -3.55 -7.37
CA LEU A 32 9.51 -3.45 -6.84
C LEU A 32 9.74 -2.03 -6.33
N TRP A 33 10.04 -1.88 -5.05
CA TRP A 33 10.45 -0.61 -4.46
C TRP A 33 11.96 -0.45 -4.58
N LYS A 34 12.37 0.34 -5.58
CA LYS A 34 13.78 0.46 -6.02
C LYS A 34 14.80 0.82 -4.93
N PRO A 35 14.57 1.81 -4.05
CA PRO A 35 15.60 2.29 -3.13
C PRO A 35 16.02 1.23 -2.12
N TYR A 36 15.12 0.28 -1.85
CA TYR A 36 15.32 -0.83 -0.93
C TYR A 36 15.44 -2.19 -1.63
N ASN A 37 15.33 -2.22 -2.97
CA ASN A 37 15.24 -3.44 -3.78
C ASN A 37 14.25 -4.48 -3.19
N LEU A 38 13.10 -3.99 -2.70
CA LEU A 38 12.14 -4.77 -1.94
C LEU A 38 10.87 -5.03 -2.76
N LEU A 39 10.39 -6.27 -2.78
CA LEU A 39 9.09 -6.60 -3.35
C LEU A 39 7.97 -6.21 -2.39
N VAL A 40 6.99 -5.49 -2.92
CA VAL A 40 5.87 -4.91 -2.16
C VAL A 40 4.55 -5.17 -2.89
N ALA A 41 3.46 -5.21 -2.12
CA ALA A 41 2.11 -5.29 -2.62
C ALA A 41 1.47 -3.90 -2.53
N VAL A 42 1.05 -3.35 -3.67
CA VAL A 42 0.38 -2.06 -3.76
C VAL A 42 -1.11 -2.30 -3.96
N LYS A 43 -1.92 -2.06 -2.92
CA LYS A 43 -3.38 -2.11 -2.98
C LYS A 43 -3.91 -0.74 -3.37
N THR A 44 -4.65 -0.64 -4.46
CA THR A 44 -5.22 0.62 -4.95
C THR A 44 -6.73 0.60 -4.89
N LEU A 45 -7.35 1.68 -4.42
CA LEU A 45 -8.79 1.86 -4.46
C LEU A 45 -9.26 2.26 -5.86
N LYS A 46 -10.37 1.69 -6.33
CA LYS A 46 -11.14 2.26 -7.45
C LYS A 46 -11.97 3.46 -6.94
N GLU A 47 -12.37 4.36 -7.83
CA GLU A 47 -12.94 5.69 -7.56
C GLU A 47 -14.30 5.73 -6.80
N ASP A 48 -14.64 4.71 -6.03
CA ASP A 48 -15.84 4.70 -5.20
C ASP A 48 -15.57 5.39 -3.85
N VAL A 49 -16.15 6.59 -3.72
CA VAL A 49 -16.03 7.44 -2.52
C VAL A 49 -16.57 6.75 -1.27
N THR A 50 -17.54 5.85 -1.41
CA THR A 50 -18.13 5.08 -0.30
C THR A 50 -17.14 4.12 0.36
N VAL A 51 -16.13 3.65 -0.36
CA VAL A 51 -15.15 2.66 0.13
C VAL A 51 -13.89 3.36 0.68
N ARG A 52 -13.80 4.68 0.52
CA ARG A 52 -12.65 5.48 0.97
C ARG A 52 -12.41 5.38 2.47
N ASP A 53 -13.46 5.52 3.26
CA ASP A 53 -13.33 5.56 4.72
C ASP A 53 -12.96 4.18 5.27
N GLU A 54 -13.57 3.12 4.75
CA GLU A 54 -13.19 1.73 5.07
C GLU A 54 -11.73 1.43 4.74
N PHE A 55 -11.26 1.94 3.59
CA PHE A 55 -9.86 1.79 3.19
C PHE A 55 -8.94 2.54 4.16
N LEU A 56 -9.21 3.81 4.47
CA LEU A 56 -8.40 4.56 5.42
C LEU A 56 -8.38 3.92 6.81
N GLU A 57 -9.49 3.33 7.25
CA GLU A 57 -9.54 2.61 8.53
C GLU A 57 -8.70 1.33 8.49
N GLU A 58 -8.69 0.58 7.39
CA GLU A 58 -7.81 -0.59 7.21
C GLU A 58 -6.32 -0.18 7.34
N ALA A 59 -5.90 0.92 6.72
CA ALA A 59 -4.54 1.44 6.89
C ALA A 59 -4.27 1.88 8.33
N ARG A 60 -5.22 2.55 8.98
CA ARG A 60 -5.08 2.96 10.38
C ARG A 60 -4.89 1.76 11.31
N LEU A 61 -5.64 0.67 11.09
CA LEU A 61 -5.47 -0.57 11.84
C LEU A 61 -4.10 -1.21 11.56
N MET A 62 -3.67 -1.29 10.29
CA MET A 62 -2.38 -1.88 9.97
C MET A 62 -1.19 -1.07 10.52
N LYS A 63 -1.32 0.26 10.69
CA LYS A 63 -0.26 1.09 11.31
C LYS A 63 0.06 0.67 12.75
N SER A 64 -0.91 0.12 13.48
CA SER A 64 -0.71 -0.34 14.86
C SER A 64 -0.35 -1.82 14.96
N LEU A 65 -0.38 -2.57 13.85
CA LEU A 65 -0.06 -3.99 13.81
C LEU A 65 1.38 -4.22 13.32
N ARG A 66 2.24 -4.72 14.21
CA ARG A 66 3.60 -5.16 13.86
C ARG A 66 3.88 -6.51 14.49
N HIS A 67 4.05 -7.53 13.65
CA HIS A 67 4.37 -8.88 14.08
C HIS A 67 5.08 -9.62 12.94
N PRO A 68 6.08 -10.49 13.21
CA PRO A 68 6.84 -11.20 12.18
C PRO A 68 6.01 -12.11 11.26
N ASN A 69 4.79 -12.48 11.68
CA ASN A 69 3.85 -13.30 10.90
C ASN A 69 2.67 -12.50 10.35
N LEU A 70 2.71 -11.16 10.40
CA LEU A 70 1.69 -10.29 9.84
C LEU A 70 2.30 -9.41 8.75
N VAL A 71 1.52 -9.18 7.71
CA VAL A 71 1.84 -8.23 6.65
C VAL A 71 1.99 -6.84 7.27
N GLU A 72 3.14 -6.20 7.03
CA GLU A 72 3.42 -4.86 7.54
C GLU A 72 3.05 -3.80 6.50
N LEU A 73 2.37 -2.74 6.97
CA LEU A 73 2.17 -1.53 6.17
C LEU A 73 3.45 -0.69 6.16
N LEU A 74 4.10 -0.63 5.00
CA LEU A 74 5.30 0.18 4.81
C LEU A 74 4.99 1.64 4.55
N GLY A 75 3.84 1.92 3.93
CA GLY A 75 3.41 3.29 3.66
C GLY A 75 2.04 3.35 2.99
N GLU A 76 1.49 4.56 2.91
CA GLU A 76 0.25 4.84 2.22
C GLU A 76 0.44 6.06 1.32
N CYS A 77 -0.22 6.08 0.17
CA CYS A 77 -0.27 7.23 -0.73
C CYS A 77 -1.71 7.67 -0.90
N VAL A 78 -2.00 8.90 -0.46
CA VAL A 78 -3.32 9.52 -0.54
C VAL A 78 -3.18 10.69 -1.52
N THR A 79 -3.62 10.50 -2.77
CA THR A 79 -3.65 11.57 -3.77
C THR A 79 -5.11 11.90 -4.10
N TYR A 80 -5.41 13.15 -4.47
CA TYR A 80 -6.77 13.63 -4.74
C TYR A 80 -7.59 12.78 -5.73
N SER A 81 -6.92 12.06 -6.64
CA SER A 81 -7.54 11.19 -7.64
C SER A 81 -7.32 9.69 -7.41
N LEU A 82 -6.38 9.29 -6.53
CA LEU A 82 -6.06 7.87 -6.30
C LEU A 82 -5.60 7.64 -4.85
N LEU A 83 -6.22 6.66 -4.19
CA LEU A 83 -5.82 6.15 -2.90
C LEU A 83 -5.10 4.82 -3.08
N SER A 84 -3.92 4.67 -2.47
CA SER A 84 -3.11 3.45 -2.58
C SER A 84 -2.41 3.14 -1.26
N HIS A 85 -2.46 1.90 -0.79
CA HIS A 85 -1.65 1.39 0.30
C HIS A 85 -0.50 0.57 -0.25
N VAL A 86 0.65 0.66 0.40
CA VAL A 86 1.81 -0.14 0.07
C VAL A 86 2.19 -1.00 1.25
N LEU A 87 2.02 -2.29 1.04
CA LEU A 87 2.26 -3.36 1.98
C LEU A 87 3.57 -4.06 1.63
N ALA A 88 4.33 -4.50 2.63
CA ALA A 88 5.41 -5.45 2.41
C ALA A 88 4.82 -6.82 2.08
N ILE A 89 5.33 -7.52 1.07
CA ILE A 89 5.02 -8.95 0.94
C ILE A 89 5.99 -9.67 1.89
N SER A 90 5.45 -10.43 2.85
CA SER A 90 6.25 -11.32 3.71
C SER A 90 6.63 -12.59 2.97
#